data_AF-A0A6C2UGX6-F1
#
_entry.id   AF-A0A6C2UGX6-F1
#
_cell.length_a   1.000
_cell.length_b   1.000
_cell.length_c   1.000
_cell.angle_alpha   90.00
_cell.angle_beta   90.00
_cell.angle_gamma   90.00
#
_symmetry.space_group_name_H-M   'P 1'
#
loop_
_entity.id
_entity.type
_entity.pdbx_description
1 polymer ?
#
loop_
_entity_poly.entity_id
_entity_poly.type
_entity_poly.pdbx_seq_one_letter_code
_entity_poly.pdbx_strand_id
1 'polypeptide(L)'
;MQVGFPHIQTVVKIWRESTAYKTDEKEICYYLSSEPFDRRTPEQWLELVRGHWGDVEIRNHWKKDAILLEDKTRSRNPTMVGALAMLRNTLLFMHKEQEEHETLPGFVEAIAANGNNAFSMLTRRY
;
A
#
# COMPACT_ATOMS: atom_id res chain seq x y z
N MET A 1 27.65 14.88 3.84
CA MET A 1 26.37 15.38 3.33
C MET A 1 25.49 15.69 4.53
N GLN A 2 25.09 16.94 4.74
CA GLN A 2 24.16 17.31 5.83
C GLN A 2 22.74 17.34 5.25
N VAL A 3 21.82 16.57 5.82
CA VAL A 3 20.51 16.29 5.18
C VAL A 3 19.38 17.19 5.70
N GLY A 4 19.67 18.13 6.62
CA GLY A 4 18.68 19.11 7.12
C GLY A 4 17.44 18.51 7.82
N PHE A 5 17.37 17.18 7.98
CA PHE A 5 16.22 16.47 8.53
C PHE A 5 16.57 15.93 9.92
N PRO A 6 15.78 16.23 10.98
CA PRO A 6 16.08 15.81 12.34
C PRO A 6 16.23 14.30 12.49
N HIS A 7 17.13 13.88 13.38
CA HIS A 7 17.33 12.50 13.80
C HIS A 7 17.81 11.51 12.72
N ILE A 8 18.15 11.97 11.51
CA ILE A 8 18.72 11.10 10.48
C ILE A 8 20.12 10.66 10.87
N GLN A 9 20.33 9.34 10.83
CA GLN A 9 21.62 8.71 11.07
C GLN A 9 22.17 8.02 9.81
N THR A 10 21.30 7.71 8.84
CA THR A 10 21.67 7.01 7.60
C THR A 10 20.99 7.62 6.38
N VAL A 11 21.76 7.75 5.30
CA VAL A 11 21.25 8.05 3.95
C VAL A 11 21.53 6.85 3.07
N VAL A 12 20.49 6.28 2.48
CA VAL A 12 20.59 5.17 1.53
C VAL A 12 20.41 5.72 0.13
N LYS A 13 21.43 5.57 -0.71
CA LYS A 13 21.36 5.91 -2.14
C LYS A 13 21.12 4.64 -2.93
N ILE A 14 20.04 4.59 -3.70
CA ILE A 14 19.71 3.45 -4.55
C ILE A 14 19.68 3.88 -6.02
N TRP A 15 20.03 2.95 -6.89
CA TRP A 15 19.73 3.02 -8.31
C TRP A 15 18.44 2.25 -8.56
N ARG A 16 17.45 2.92 -9.11
CA ARG A 16 16.14 2.37 -9.46
C ARG A 16 16.03 2.24 -10.97
N GLU A 17 15.56 1.07 -11.39
CA GLU A 17 15.08 0.82 -12.75
C GLU A 17 13.57 0.56 -12.63
N SER A 18 12.80 1.12 -13.55
CA SER A 18 11.34 0.97 -13.55
C SER A 18 10.87 0.60 -14.95
N THR A 19 10.03 -0.42 -15.04
CA THR A 19 9.35 -0.80 -16.28
C THR A 19 8.06 -0.02 -16.52
N ALA A 20 7.64 0.81 -15.55
CA ALA A 20 6.43 1.62 -15.68
C ALA A 20 6.58 2.74 -16.72
N TYR A 21 7.81 3.16 -16.99
CA TYR A 21 8.15 4.15 -18.00
C TYR A 21 8.97 3.48 -19.10
N LYS A 22 8.73 3.84 -20.37
CA LYS A 22 9.50 3.34 -21.52
C LYS A 22 10.85 4.04 -21.63
N THR A 23 11.62 4.09 -20.54
CA THR A 23 12.95 4.67 -20.51
C THR A 23 13.92 3.68 -19.87
N ASP A 24 15.13 3.59 -20.41
CA ASP A 24 16.22 2.78 -19.83
C ASP A 24 17.04 3.59 -18.81
N GLU A 25 16.52 4.74 -18.38
CA GLU A 25 17.23 5.64 -17.49
C GLU A 25 17.18 5.12 -16.06
N LYS A 26 18.37 4.90 -15.48
CA LYS A 26 18.50 4.58 -14.07
C LYS A 26 18.29 5.85 -13.25
N GLU A 27 17.32 5.81 -12.36
CA GLU A 27 17.04 6.91 -11.46
C GLU A 27 17.81 6.72 -10.15
N ILE A 28 18.36 7.82 -9.62
CA ILE A 28 18.93 7.82 -8.28
C ILE A 28 17.84 8.24 -7.29
N CYS A 29 17.51 7.38 -6.34
CA CYS A 29 16.64 7.72 -5.22
C CYS A 29 17.43 7.74 -3.91
N TYR A 30 17.04 8.64 -3.01
CA TYR A 30 17.60 8.75 -1.66
C TYR A 30 16.53 8.43 -0.62
N TYR A 31 16.86 7.55 0.32
CA TYR A 31 16.04 7.22 1.48
C TYR A 31 16.76 7.65 2.74
N LEU A 32 15.99 8.11 3.72
CA LEU A 32 16.49 8.61 4.99
C LEU A 32 16.03 7.68 6.11
N SER A 33 16.94 7.35 7.01
CA SER A 33 16.60 6.55 8.19
C SER A 33 17.19 7.16 9.45
N SER A 34 16.41 7.09 10.54
CA SER A 34 16.88 7.39 11.88
C SER A 34 17.70 6.25 12.50
N GLU A 35 17.75 5.08 11.86
CA GLU A 35 18.59 3.99 12.30
C GLU A 35 20.07 4.22 11.92
N PRO A 36 21.03 3.79 12.76
CA PRO A 36 22.45 3.79 12.44
C PRO A 36 22.80 2.97 11.19
N PHE A 37 23.88 3.35 10.50
CA PHE A 37 24.24 2.79 9.19
C PHE A 37 24.65 1.31 9.25
N ASP A 38 25.15 0.86 10.39
CA ASP A 38 25.65 -0.49 10.67
C ASP A 38 24.55 -1.46 11.11
N ARG A 39 23.31 -0.97 11.32
CA ARG A 39 22.17 -1.81 11.74
C ARG A 39 21.65 -2.71 10.62
N ARG A 40 21.94 -2.40 9.35
CA ARG A 40 21.49 -3.16 8.18
C ARG A 40 22.57 -3.21 7.11
N THR A 41 22.66 -4.34 6.41
CA THR A 41 23.46 -4.46 5.19
C THR A 41 22.78 -3.73 4.03
N PRO A 42 23.52 -3.39 2.95
CA PRO A 42 22.91 -2.83 1.74
C PRO A 42 21.75 -3.66 1.17
N GLU A 43 21.85 -4.98 1.23
CA GLU A 43 20.82 -5.90 0.74
C GLU A 43 19.54 -5.80 1.58
N GLN A 44 19.67 -5.69 2.90
CA GLN A 44 18.53 -5.50 3.80
C GLN A 44 17.85 -4.14 3.58
N TRP A 45 18.63 -3.09 3.27
CA TRP A 45 18.05 -1.81 2.86
C TRP A 45 17.28 -1.91 1.54
N LEU A 46 17.83 -2.62 0.55
CA LEU A 46 17.15 -2.85 -0.73
C LEU A 46 15.86 -3.66 -0.56
N GLU A 47 15.88 -4.71 0.28
CA GLU A 47 14.69 -5.50 0.61
C GLU A 47 13.63 -4.64 1.29
N LEU A 48 14.01 -3.80 2.26
CA LEU A 48 13.08 -2.89 2.92
C LEU A 48 12.43 -1.92 1.93
N VAL A 49 13.22 -1.31 1.04
CA VAL A 49 12.69 -0.40 0.02
C VAL A 49 11.75 -1.14 -0.95
N ARG A 50 12.15 -2.33 -1.43
CA ARG A 50 11.29 -3.14 -2.31
C ARG A 50 9.99 -3.56 -1.61
N GLY A 51 10.05 -3.96 -0.34
CA GLY A 51 8.90 -4.33 0.47
C GLY A 51 7.95 -3.14 0.66
N HIS A 52 8.46 -1.94 0.91
CA HIS A 52 7.63 -0.74 0.98
C HIS A 52 6.84 -0.52 -0.34
N TRP A 53 7.51 -0.53 -1.49
CA TRP A 53 6.84 -0.31 -2.77
C TRP A 53 5.91 -1.45 -3.18
N GLY A 54 6.33 -2.70 -2.98
CA GLY A 54 5.57 -3.88 -3.37
C GLY A 54 4.39 -4.17 -2.45
N ASP A 55 4.64 -4.23 -1.15
CA ASP A 55 3.65 -4.69 -0.17
C ASP A 55 2.76 -3.57 0.35
N VAL A 56 3.30 -2.35 0.51
CA VAL A 56 2.53 -1.22 1.02
C VAL A 56 1.94 -0.42 -0.13
N GLU A 57 2.77 0.14 -1.01
CA GLU A 57 2.27 1.04 -2.05
C GLU A 57 1.42 0.30 -3.09
N ILE A 58 1.91 -0.77 -3.71
CA ILE A 58 1.17 -1.46 -4.77
C ILE A 58 0.05 -2.34 -4.21
N ARG A 59 0.35 -3.23 -3.26
CA ARG A 59 -0.63 -4.22 -2.79
C ARG A 59 -1.70 -3.66 -1.87
N ASN A 60 -1.47 -2.51 -1.23
CA ASN A 60 -2.43 -1.87 -0.33
C ASN A 60 -2.89 -0.50 -0.84
N HIS A 61 -2.00 0.48 -0.97
CA HIS A 61 -2.36 1.87 -1.29
C HIS A 61 -3.04 2.00 -2.66
N TRP A 62 -2.40 1.50 -3.73
CA TRP A 62 -2.97 1.56 -5.09
C TRP A 62 -4.34 0.91 -5.20
N LYS A 63 -4.57 -0.21 -4.51
CA LYS A 63 -5.90 -0.87 -4.50
C LYS A 63 -6.97 0.04 -3.90
N LYS A 64 -6.66 0.78 -2.83
CA LYS A 64 -7.60 1.73 -2.21
C LYS A 64 -7.89 2.90 -3.14
N ASP A 65 -6.84 3.45 -3.75
CA ASP A 65 -6.94 4.64 -4.59
C ASP A 65 -7.67 4.35 -5.90
N ALA A 66 -7.15 3.39 -6.65
CA ALA A 66 -7.58 3.12 -8.01
C ALA A 66 -8.82 2.23 -8.10
N ILE A 67 -8.93 1.22 -7.22
CA ILE A 67 -10.02 0.23 -7.29
C ILE A 67 -11.16 0.59 -6.33
N LEU A 68 -10.84 0.93 -5.07
CA LEU A 68 -11.85 1.33 -4.07
C LEU A 68 -12.15 2.83 -4.06
N LEU A 69 -11.65 3.54 -5.08
CA LEU A 69 -11.99 4.92 -5.41
C LEU A 69 -11.72 5.91 -4.25
N GLU A 70 -10.68 5.67 -3.46
CA GLU A 70 -10.27 6.59 -2.39
C GLU A 70 -10.01 8.00 -2.94
N ASP A 71 -9.25 8.10 -4.03
CA ASP A 71 -8.97 9.34 -4.76
C ASP A 71 -10.20 10.07 -5.32
N LYS A 72 -11.32 9.36 -5.47
CA LYS A 72 -12.58 9.95 -5.93
C LYS A 72 -13.45 10.44 -4.77
N THR A 73 -13.05 10.22 -3.52
CA THR A 73 -13.74 10.77 -2.35
C THR A 73 -13.57 12.29 -2.34
N ARG A 74 -14.68 13.04 -2.43
CA ARG A 74 -14.68 14.53 -2.48
C ARG A 74 -15.14 15.18 -1.18
N SER A 75 -15.61 14.40 -0.22
CA SER A 75 -16.03 14.92 1.08
C SER A 75 -14.84 15.40 1.89
N ARG A 76 -15.04 16.50 2.62
CA ARG A 76 -14.08 17.04 3.58
C ARG A 76 -14.46 16.75 5.02
N ASN A 77 -15.51 15.95 5.26
CA ASN A 77 -15.91 15.56 6.60
C ASN A 77 -14.94 14.47 7.13
N PRO A 78 -14.15 14.74 8.18
CA PRO A 78 -13.11 13.82 8.64
C PRO A 78 -13.69 12.51 9.20
N THR A 79 -14.88 12.55 9.81
CA THR A 79 -15.54 11.34 10.33
C THR A 79 -15.94 10.42 9.18
N MET A 80 -16.51 10.99 8.12
CA MET A 80 -16.93 10.24 6.94
C MET A 80 -15.72 9.65 6.20
N VAL A 81 -14.67 10.44 6.00
CA VAL A 81 -13.43 10.00 5.35
C VAL A 81 -12.75 8.90 6.17
N GLY A 82 -12.67 9.05 7.49
CA GLY A 82 -12.13 8.02 8.38
C GLY A 82 -12.94 6.72 8.34
N ALA A 83 -14.27 6.80 8.36
CA ALA A 83 -15.13 5.63 8.23
C ALA A 83 -14.93 4.90 6.89
N LEU A 84 -14.84 5.65 5.78
CA LEU A 84 -14.57 5.07 4.46
C LEU A 84 -13.20 4.40 4.39
N ALA A 85 -12.16 5.00 4.97
CA ALA A 85 -10.84 4.38 5.04
C ALA A 85 -10.87 3.04 5.80
N MET A 86 -11.59 2.98 6.92
CA MET A 86 -11.77 1.73 7.69
C MET A 86 -12.54 0.66 6.91
N LEU A 87 -13.62 1.05 6.22
CA LEU A 87 -14.40 0.14 5.38
C LEU A 87 -13.57 -0.42 4.21
N ARG A 88 -12.75 0.41 3.56
CA ARG A 88 -11.83 -0.05 2.50
C ARG A 88 -10.81 -1.06 3.00
N ASN A 89 -10.19 -0.80 4.15
CA ASN A 89 -9.28 -1.76 4.78
C ASN A 89 -9.99 -3.07 5.13
N THR A 90 -11.24 -3.00 5.60
CA THR A 90 -12.06 -4.18 5.90
C THR A 90 -12.32 -5.01 4.64
N LEU A 91 -12.66 -4.37 3.52
CA LEU A 91 -12.84 -5.05 2.23
C LEU A 91 -11.54 -5.70 1.73
N LEU A 92 -10.40 -5.03 1.87
CA LEU A 92 -9.10 -5.62 1.50
C LEU A 92 -8.75 -6.84 2.35
N PHE A 93 -9.04 -6.80 3.65
CA PHE A 93 -8.88 -7.94 4.54
C PHE A 93 -9.80 -9.09 4.10
N MET A 94 -11.09 -8.83 3.92
CA MET A 94 -12.06 -9.83 3.47
C MET A 94 -11.68 -10.46 2.12
N HIS A 95 -11.19 -9.67 1.17
CA HIS A 95 -10.70 -10.16 -0.12
C HIS A 95 -9.48 -11.08 0.05
N LYS A 96 -8.64 -10.85 1.05
CA LYS A 96 -7.48 -11.71 1.34
C LYS A 96 -7.88 -13.04 1.99
N GLU A 97 -8.93 -13.04 2.81
CA GLU A 97 -9.38 -14.20 3.59
C GLU A 97 -10.35 -15.13 2.82
N GLN A 98 -10.59 -14.85 1.54
CA GLN A 98 -11.46 -15.64 0.66
C GLN A 98 -10.68 -16.18 -0.54
N GLU A 99 -11.16 -17.25 -1.14
CA GLU A 99 -10.51 -17.93 -2.28
C GLU A 99 -11.34 -17.87 -3.58
N GLU A 100 -12.56 -17.36 -3.52
CA GLU A 100 -13.53 -17.35 -4.63
C GLU A 100 -13.17 -16.36 -5.74
N HIS A 101 -12.59 -15.22 -5.37
CA HIS A 101 -12.25 -14.13 -6.28
C HIS A 101 -10.75 -13.85 -6.25
N GLU A 102 -10.08 -14.06 -7.38
CA GLU A 102 -8.65 -13.73 -7.54
C GLU A 102 -8.41 -12.21 -7.60
N THR A 103 -9.36 -11.47 -8.19
CA THR A 103 -9.21 -10.02 -8.42
C THR A 103 -10.12 -9.21 -7.51
N LEU A 104 -9.58 -8.09 -7.00
CA LEU A 104 -10.33 -7.17 -6.15
C LEU A 104 -11.58 -6.59 -6.85
N PRO A 105 -11.54 -6.19 -8.14
CA PRO A 105 -12.75 -5.73 -8.84
C PRO A 105 -13.86 -6.80 -8.85
N GLY A 106 -13.54 -8.04 -9.21
CA GLY A 106 -14.53 -9.12 -9.24
C GLY A 106 -15.13 -9.41 -7.86
N PHE A 107 -14.31 -9.36 -6.81
CA PHE A 107 -14.78 -9.45 -5.43
C PHE A 107 -15.74 -8.31 -5.08
N VAL A 108 -15.37 -7.06 -5.38
CA VAL A 108 -16.21 -5.88 -5.10
C VAL A 108 -17.54 -5.95 -5.85
N GLU A 109 -17.53 -6.37 -7.12
CA GLU A 109 -18.74 -6.55 -7.92
C GLU A 109 -19.66 -7.64 -7.32
N ALA A 110 -19.10 -8.77 -6.89
CA ALA A 110 -19.87 -9.85 -6.27
C ALA A 110 -20.50 -9.44 -4.93
N ILE A 111 -19.76 -8.71 -4.10
CA ILE A 111 -20.29 -8.15 -2.84
C ILE A 111 -21.38 -7.11 -3.12
N ALA A 112 -21.18 -6.23 -4.11
CA ALA A 112 -22.15 -5.21 -4.48
C ALA A 112 -23.44 -5.81 -5.07
N ALA A 113 -23.33 -6.92 -5.81
CA ALA A 113 -24.46 -7.64 -6.38
C ALA A 113 -25.33 -8.34 -5.31
N ASN A 114 -24.74 -8.75 -4.19
CA ASN A 114 -25.46 -9.40 -3.10
C ASN A 114 -24.89 -9.05 -1.72
N GLY A 115 -25.54 -8.11 -1.03
CA GLY A 115 -25.14 -7.65 0.31
C GLY A 115 -25.15 -8.74 1.40
N ASN A 116 -25.84 -9.87 1.19
CA ASN A 116 -25.77 -11.00 2.12
C ASN A 116 -24.36 -11.62 2.18
N ASN A 117 -23.57 -11.49 1.11
CA ASN A 117 -22.20 -11.97 1.10
C ASN A 117 -21.34 -11.19 2.11
N ALA A 118 -21.44 -9.86 2.11
CA ALA A 118 -20.74 -9.03 3.09
C ALA A 118 -21.16 -9.35 4.54
N PHE A 119 -22.46 -9.53 4.77
CA PHE A 119 -22.97 -9.88 6.09
C PHE A 119 -22.48 -11.26 6.57
N SER A 120 -22.47 -12.25 5.67
CA SER A 120 -21.93 -13.59 5.96
C SER A 120 -20.45 -13.52 6.34
N MET A 121 -19.65 -12.73 5.61
CA MET A 121 -18.23 -12.55 5.92
C MET A 121 -17.99 -11.87 7.27
N LEU A 122 -18.82 -10.88 7.63
CA LEU A 122 -18.73 -10.18 8.92
C LEU A 122 -19.15 -11.07 10.11
N THR A 123 -20.06 -12.02 9.87
CA THR A 123 -20.61 -12.88 10.93
C THR A 123 -19.93 -14.24 11.02
N ARG A 124 -19.01 -14.53 10.09
CA ARG A 124 -18.16 -15.72 10.15
C ARG A 124 -17.32 -15.69 11.42
N ARG A 125 -17.42 -16.74 12.23
CA ARG A 125 -16.54 -16.94 13.39
C ARG A 125 -15.20 -17.48 12.88
N TYR A 126 -14.12 -16.81 13.26
CA TYR A 126 -12.74 -17.27 13.12
C TYR A 126 -12.34 -18.07 14.36
#